data_AF-A0A970BY65-F1
#
_entry.id   AF-A0A970BY65-F1
#
_cell.length_a   1.000
_cell.length_b   1.000
_cell.length_c   1.000
_cell.angle_alpha   90.00
_cell.angle_beta   90.00
_cell.angle_gamma   90.00
#
_symmetry.space_group_name_H-M   'P 1'
#
loop_
_entity.id
_entity.type
_entity.pdbx_description
1 polymer ?
#
loop_
_entity_poly.entity_id
_entity_poly.type
_entity_poly.pdbx_seq_one_letter_code
_entity_poly.pdbx_strand_id
1 'polypeptide(L)'
;MRPRIRTVVAALALAWAGSPTLTGGTAMAADFEWKTDAPERQGIDPTRLAAATAALKDRNTWGLLIIRNDRIVYEWYAPGAAADRTHGTASLAKALSGDGRTVHLVFSGEDSFSVRRATLRLHR
;
A
#
# COMPACT_ATOMS: atom_id res chain seq x y z
N MET A 1 -61.86 -8.46 16.75
CA MET A 1 -61.99 -7.17 17.45
C MET A 1 -60.97 -7.14 18.59
N ARG A 2 -60.00 -6.22 18.56
CA ARG A 2 -58.87 -6.15 19.52
C ARG A 2 -59.16 -5.08 20.58
N PRO A 3 -58.89 -5.31 21.88
CA PRO A 3 -58.68 -4.21 22.82
C PRO A 3 -57.19 -3.83 22.85
N ARG A 4 -56.89 -2.54 22.69
CA ARG A 4 -55.56 -1.95 22.79
C ARG A 4 -55.27 -1.63 24.26
N ILE A 5 -54.39 -2.39 24.90
CA ILE A 5 -53.82 -2.06 26.21
C ILE A 5 -52.56 -1.23 25.97
N ARG A 6 -52.57 0.02 26.45
CA ARG A 6 -51.42 0.93 26.45
C ARG A 6 -50.63 0.69 27.74
N THR A 7 -49.54 -0.07 27.66
CA THR A 7 -48.58 -0.18 28.76
C THR A 7 -47.45 0.81 28.51
N VAL A 8 -47.38 1.86 29.34
CA VAL A 8 -46.21 2.75 29.41
C VAL A 8 -45.18 2.04 30.28
N VAL A 9 -44.08 1.59 29.68
CA VAL A 9 -42.91 1.10 30.42
C VAL A 9 -41.96 2.27 30.61
N ALA A 10 -41.87 2.76 31.85
CA ALA A 10 -40.78 3.63 32.27
C ALA A 10 -39.54 2.75 32.48
N ALA A 11 -38.55 2.85 31.59
CA ALA A 11 -37.25 2.25 31.78
C ALA A 11 -36.35 3.23 32.54
N LEU A 12 -36.01 2.89 33.78
CA LEU A 12 -34.91 3.51 34.53
C LEU A 12 -33.60 3.23 33.76
N ALA A 13 -32.96 4.27 33.24
CA ALA A 13 -31.60 4.17 32.73
C ALA A 13 -30.63 4.18 33.91
N LEU A 14 -30.05 3.02 34.21
CA LEU A 14 -28.91 2.90 35.12
C LEU A 14 -27.70 3.57 34.44
N ALA A 15 -27.19 4.63 35.06
CA ALA A 15 -25.99 5.33 34.60
C ALA A 15 -24.79 4.37 34.62
N TRP A 16 -24.26 4.07 33.43
CA TRP A 16 -23.01 3.32 33.29
C TRP A 16 -21.86 4.22 33.71
N ALA A 17 -21.14 3.81 34.76
CA ALA A 17 -19.91 4.46 35.20
C ALA A 17 -18.92 4.52 34.02
N GLY A 18 -18.33 5.70 33.83
CA GLY A 18 -17.57 6.08 32.65
C GLY A 18 -16.49 5.06 32.27
N SER A 19 -16.62 4.51 31.06
CA SER A 19 -15.45 4.01 30.35
C SER A 19 -14.54 5.21 30.04
N PRO A 20 -13.21 5.10 30.20
CA PRO A 20 -12.32 6.07 29.62
C PRO A 20 -12.59 6.07 28.11
N THR A 21 -13.16 7.14 27.61
CA THR A 21 -13.10 7.48 26.19
C THR A 21 -11.61 7.55 25.88
N LEU A 22 -11.08 6.46 25.31
CA LEU A 22 -9.89 6.54 24.49
C LEU A 22 -10.25 7.54 23.40
N THR A 23 -9.79 8.78 23.58
CA THR A 23 -9.78 9.79 22.52
C THR A 23 -8.85 9.21 21.46
N GLY A 24 -9.42 8.38 20.59
CA GLY A 24 -8.79 7.93 19.36
C GLY A 24 -8.66 9.15 18.48
N GLY A 25 -7.67 10.00 18.79
CA GLY A 25 -7.16 10.96 17.84
C GLY A 25 -6.73 10.14 16.63
N THR A 26 -7.51 10.23 15.56
CA THR A 26 -7.05 9.87 14.22
C THR A 26 -5.77 10.66 14.01
N ALA A 27 -4.62 10.03 14.25
CA ALA A 27 -3.35 10.56 13.79
C ALA A 27 -3.53 10.77 12.29
N MET A 28 -3.61 12.04 11.88
CA MET A 28 -3.67 12.40 10.49
C MET A 28 -2.40 11.81 9.89
N ALA A 29 -2.55 10.73 9.12
CA ALA A 29 -1.42 10.06 8.51
C ALA A 29 -0.66 11.12 7.71
N ALA A 30 0.60 11.37 8.10
CA ALA A 30 1.45 12.29 7.37
C ALA A 30 1.46 11.87 5.90
N ASP A 31 1.48 12.85 5.00
CA ASP A 31 1.56 12.55 3.57
C ASP A 31 2.81 11.71 3.31
N PHE A 32 2.60 10.56 2.70
CA PHE A 32 3.65 9.60 2.42
C PHE A 32 4.43 10.07 1.20
N GLU A 33 5.74 10.18 1.33
CA GLU A 33 6.66 10.56 0.26
C GLU A 33 7.80 9.53 0.17
N TRP A 34 7.99 8.98 -1.03
CA TRP A 34 9.10 8.07 -1.30
C TRP A 34 10.43 8.81 -1.20
N LYS A 35 11.41 8.20 -0.53
CA LYS A 35 12.77 8.72 -0.44
C LYS A 35 13.72 7.81 -1.21
N THR A 36 14.63 8.41 -1.95
CA THR A 36 15.72 7.69 -2.62
C THR A 36 16.90 7.50 -1.66
N ASP A 37 17.62 6.39 -1.79
CA ASP A 37 18.91 6.18 -1.14
C ASP A 37 19.87 5.40 -2.04
N ALA A 38 21.16 5.47 -1.73
CA ALA A 38 22.20 4.79 -2.50
C ALA A 38 22.10 3.25 -2.35
N PRO A 39 22.29 2.48 -3.45
CA PRO A 39 22.23 1.02 -3.40
C PRO A 39 23.13 0.37 -2.36
N GLU A 40 24.35 0.86 -2.22
CA GLU A 40 25.35 0.29 -1.32
C GLU A 40 24.92 0.44 0.14
N ARG A 41 24.26 1.57 0.48
CA ARG A 41 23.71 1.81 1.82
C ARG A 41 22.53 0.89 2.15
N GLN A 42 21.89 0.35 1.12
CA GLN A 42 20.80 -0.62 1.23
C GLN A 42 21.27 -2.06 0.99
N GLY A 43 22.59 -2.30 0.96
CA GLY A 43 23.16 -3.64 0.78
C GLY A 43 22.91 -4.23 -0.61
N ILE A 44 22.84 -3.37 -1.64
CA ILE A 44 22.72 -3.74 -3.05
C ILE A 44 23.99 -3.32 -3.79
N ASP A 45 24.59 -4.26 -4.53
CA ASP A 45 25.77 -3.99 -5.36
C ASP A 45 25.38 -3.23 -6.64
N PRO A 46 25.91 -2.01 -6.86
CA PRO A 46 25.58 -1.18 -8.03
C PRO A 46 26.00 -1.83 -9.35
N THR A 47 27.07 -2.64 -9.34
CA THR A 47 27.58 -3.31 -10.55
C THR A 47 26.59 -4.36 -11.02
N ARG A 48 25.96 -5.08 -10.07
CA ARG A 48 24.90 -6.05 -10.37
C ARG A 48 23.63 -5.37 -10.87
N LEU A 49 23.27 -4.20 -10.33
CA LEU A 49 22.14 -3.40 -10.85
C LEU A 49 22.37 -2.95 -12.29
N ALA A 50 23.59 -2.47 -12.60
CA ALA A 50 23.95 -2.08 -13.96
C ALA A 50 23.88 -3.27 -14.93
N ALA A 51 24.42 -4.42 -14.54
CA ALA A 51 24.36 -5.65 -15.34
C ALA A 51 22.92 -6.15 -15.55
N ALA A 52 22.09 -6.14 -14.49
CA ALA A 52 20.69 -6.51 -14.59
C ALA A 52 19.92 -5.56 -15.54
N THR A 53 20.17 -4.26 -15.44
CA THR A 53 19.56 -3.26 -16.31
C THR A 53 19.98 -3.45 -17.77
N ALA A 54 21.25 -3.74 -18.04
CA ALA A 54 21.73 -4.05 -19.38
C ALA A 54 20.99 -5.27 -19.95
N ALA A 55 20.87 -6.35 -19.18
CA ALA A 55 20.12 -7.53 -19.61
C ALA A 55 18.63 -7.27 -19.84
N LEU A 56 18.00 -6.35 -19.10
CA LEU A 56 16.59 -5.99 -19.28
C LEU A 56 16.35 -5.12 -20.52
N LYS A 57 17.31 -4.23 -20.84
CA LYS A 57 17.29 -3.43 -22.07
C LYS A 57 17.19 -4.32 -23.31
N ASP A 58 17.93 -5.42 -23.33
CA ASP A 58 17.95 -6.37 -24.45
C ASP A 58 16.67 -7.23 -24.56
N ARG A 59 15.75 -7.12 -23.60
CA ARG A 59 14.54 -7.97 -23.48
C ARG A 59 13.23 -7.21 -23.63
N ASN A 60 13.23 -6.04 -24.27
CA ASN A 60 12.04 -5.20 -24.43
C ASN A 60 11.36 -4.83 -23.10
N THR A 61 12.15 -4.62 -22.05
CA THR A 61 11.63 -4.18 -20.74
C THR A 61 11.45 -2.66 -20.72
N TRP A 62 10.29 -2.18 -20.27
CA TRP A 62 9.95 -0.75 -20.26
C TRP A 62 10.51 0.01 -19.07
N GLY A 63 10.66 -0.63 -17.92
CA GLY A 63 11.24 -0.03 -16.73
C GLY A 63 11.51 -1.03 -15.62
N LEU A 64 12.30 -0.60 -14.64
CA LEU A 64 12.66 -1.36 -13.45
C LEU A 64 12.67 -0.41 -12.25
N LEU A 65 11.92 -0.74 -11.21
CA LEU A 65 11.91 -0.05 -9.93
C LEU A 65 12.26 -1.04 -8.82
N ILE A 66 13.24 -0.69 -8.00
CA ILE A 66 13.68 -1.50 -6.86
C ILE A 66 13.56 -0.67 -5.60
N ILE A 67 12.78 -1.18 -4.65
CA ILE A 67 12.58 -0.60 -3.33
C ILE A 67 13.12 -1.56 -2.29
N ARG A 68 13.97 -1.07 -1.38
CA ARG A 68 14.49 -1.84 -0.25
C ARG A 68 14.54 -0.97 1.00
N ASN A 69 14.12 -1.52 2.14
CA ASN A 69 14.06 -0.83 3.42
C ASN A 69 13.31 0.52 3.35
N ASP A 70 12.18 0.55 2.62
CA ASP A 70 11.35 1.75 2.45
C ASP A 70 12.04 2.90 1.68
N ARG A 71 13.04 2.58 0.86
CA ARG A 71 13.75 3.52 -0.01
C ARG A 71 13.68 3.07 -1.46
N ILE A 72 13.48 4.01 -2.38
CA ILE A 72 13.78 3.76 -3.78
C ILE A 72 15.31 3.65 -3.89
N VAL A 73 15.78 2.48 -4.28
CA VAL A 73 17.22 2.21 -4.43
C VAL A 73 17.66 2.37 -5.87
N TYR A 74 16.79 2.00 -6.80
CA TYR A 74 17.08 2.05 -8.21
C TYR A 74 15.80 2.22 -9.01
N GLU A 75 15.85 3.11 -9.99
CA GLU A 75 14.75 3.41 -10.90
C GLU A 75 15.33 3.64 -12.28
N TRP A 76 14.79 2.92 -13.27
CA TRP A 76 15.23 3.00 -14.66
C TRP A 76 14.05 2.82 -15.61
N TYR A 77 14.10 3.54 -16.73
CA TYR A 77 13.12 3.52 -17.80
C TYR A 77 13.82 3.38 -19.17
N ALA A 78 13.26 2.57 -20.05
CA ALA A 78 13.68 2.51 -21.46
C ALA A 78 13.27 3.79 -22.21
N PRO A 79 13.88 4.11 -23.36
CA PRO A 79 13.46 5.26 -24.18
C PRO A 79 11.95 5.24 -24.46
N GLY A 80 11.28 6.35 -24.17
CA GLY A 80 9.83 6.48 -24.31
C GLY A 80 9.02 5.99 -23.11
N ALA A 81 9.62 5.31 -22.13
CA ALA A 81 8.99 5.03 -20.85
C ALA A 81 9.27 6.18 -19.85
N ALA A 82 8.39 6.34 -18.86
CA ALA A 82 8.51 7.32 -17.79
C ALA A 82 7.73 6.84 -16.56
N ALA A 83 8.03 7.42 -15.39
CA ALA A 83 7.39 7.08 -14.12
C ALA A 83 5.87 7.34 -14.10
N ASP A 84 5.42 8.36 -14.82
CA ASP A 84 4.03 8.79 -14.91
C ASP A 84 3.28 8.19 -16.12
N ARG A 85 3.96 7.39 -16.94
CA ARG A 85 3.34 6.75 -18.11
C ARG A 85 2.48 5.56 -17.68
N THR A 86 1.19 5.60 -18.04
CA THR A 86 0.26 4.49 -17.79
C THR A 86 0.64 3.24 -18.59
N HIS A 87 0.60 2.07 -17.93
CA HIS A 87 0.83 0.77 -18.55
C HIS A 87 -0.32 -0.19 -18.23
N GLY A 88 -0.68 -1.04 -19.21
CA GLY A 88 -1.62 -2.13 -18.98
C GLY A 88 -0.98 -3.19 -18.09
N THR A 89 -1.58 -3.49 -16.96
CA THR A 89 -0.98 -4.36 -15.93
C THR A 89 -1.51 -5.81 -15.97
N ALA A 90 -2.52 -6.07 -16.81
CA ALA A 90 -3.17 -7.38 -16.97
C ALA A 90 -3.50 -8.04 -15.61
N SER A 91 -2.97 -9.23 -15.34
CA SER A 91 -3.27 -9.96 -14.09
C SER A 91 -2.68 -9.34 -12.82
N LEU A 92 -1.77 -8.38 -12.89
CA LEU A 92 -1.30 -7.66 -11.70
C LEU A 92 -2.45 -6.93 -11.01
N ALA A 93 -3.49 -6.53 -11.74
CA ALA A 93 -4.69 -5.94 -11.17
C ALA A 93 -5.42 -6.87 -10.18
N LYS A 94 -5.18 -8.19 -10.23
CA LYS A 94 -5.74 -9.15 -9.25
C LYS A 94 -5.16 -8.99 -7.84
N ALA A 95 -4.00 -8.33 -7.72
CA ALA A 95 -3.44 -7.96 -6.42
C ALA A 95 -4.12 -6.71 -5.82
N LEU A 96 -5.02 -6.07 -6.58
CA LEU A 96 -5.82 -4.94 -6.12
C LEU A 96 -7.16 -5.44 -5.55
N SER A 97 -7.67 -4.73 -4.55
CA SER A 97 -9.06 -4.86 -4.10
C SER A 97 -10.03 -4.45 -5.21
N GLY A 98 -11.29 -4.88 -5.09
CA GLY A 98 -12.34 -4.59 -6.08
C GLY A 98 -12.62 -3.09 -6.31
N ASP A 99 -12.25 -2.22 -5.38
CA ASP A 99 -12.34 -0.76 -5.52
C ASP A 99 -11.10 -0.12 -6.18
N GLY A 100 -10.10 -0.93 -6.55
CA GLY A 100 -8.85 -0.52 -7.19
C GLY A 100 -7.90 0.29 -6.31
N ARG A 101 -8.20 0.45 -5.01
CA ARG A 101 -7.42 1.33 -4.13
C ARG A 101 -6.51 0.59 -3.17
N THR A 102 -6.84 -0.64 -2.79
CA THR A 102 -5.99 -1.41 -1.87
C THR A 102 -5.14 -2.39 -2.65
N VAL A 103 -3.84 -2.43 -2.39
CA VAL A 103 -2.91 -3.40 -2.97
C VAL A 103 -2.37 -4.28 -1.86
N HIS A 104 -2.38 -5.59 -2.08
CA HIS A 104 -1.66 -6.54 -1.24
C HIS A 104 -0.35 -6.93 -1.94
N LEU A 105 0.76 -6.41 -1.42
CA LEU A 105 2.10 -6.71 -1.92
C LEU A 105 2.68 -7.87 -1.11
N VAL A 106 2.95 -8.99 -1.79
CA VAL A 106 3.57 -10.17 -1.19
C VAL A 106 5.06 -10.14 -1.52
N PHE A 107 5.90 -10.10 -0.49
CA PHE A 107 7.35 -10.21 -0.61
C PHE A 107 7.78 -11.59 -0.13
N SER A 108 8.54 -12.31 -0.96
CA SER A 108 9.19 -13.57 -0.59
C SER A 108 10.59 -13.28 -0.07
N GLY A 109 10.90 -13.73 1.15
CA GLY A 109 12.26 -13.83 1.67
C GLY A 109 12.77 -15.28 1.63
N GLU A 110 13.91 -15.53 2.28
CA GLU A 110 14.56 -16.85 2.30
C GLU A 110 13.71 -17.92 3.03
N ASP A 111 13.06 -17.55 4.15
CA ASP A 111 12.24 -18.49 4.96
C ASP A 111 10.83 -17.98 5.30
N SER A 112 10.38 -16.84 4.75
CA SER A 112 9.04 -16.31 5.03
C SER A 112 8.48 -15.43 3.92
N PHE A 113 7.14 -15.35 3.88
CA PHE A 113 6.42 -14.35 3.10
C PHE A 113 5.96 -13.21 4.01
N SER A 114 6.14 -11.96 3.56
CA SER A 114 5.51 -10.81 4.20
C SER A 114 4.46 -10.21 3.26
N VAL A 115 3.30 -9.85 3.82
CA VAL A 115 2.22 -9.20 3.08
C VAL A 115 2.09 -7.77 3.58
N ARG A 116 2.25 -6.79 2.69
CA ARG A 116 1.96 -5.38 3.00
C ARG A 116 0.67 -4.97 2.32
N ARG A 117 -0.20 -4.31 3.07
CA ARG A 117 -1.39 -3.64 2.53
C ARG A 117 -1.05 -2.17 2.29
N ALA A 118 -1.18 -1.72 1.05
CA ALA A 118 -1.04 -0.31 0.68
C ALA A 118 -2.38 0.23 0.17
N THR A 119 -2.65 1.52 0.38
CA THR A 119 -3.81 2.20 -0.20
C THR A 119 -3.31 3.27 -1.17
N LEU A 120 -3.66 3.13 -2.45
CA LEU A 120 -3.34 4.07 -3.50
C LEU A 120 -4.17 5.34 -3.34
N ARG A 121 -3.49 6.49 -3.23
CA ARG A 121 -4.09 7.81 -3.36
C ARG A 121 -3.94 8.26 -4.81
N LEU A 122 -5.06 8.39 -5.51
CA LEU A 122 -5.10 8.88 -6.88
C LEU A 122 -5.28 10.40 -6.83
N HIS A 123 -4.25 11.15 -7.26
CA HIS A 123 -4.36 12.57 -7.52
C HIS A 123 -4.82 12.75 -8.97
N ARG A 124 -5.89 13.54 -9.19
CA ARG A 124 -6.35 13.93 -10.53
C ARG A 124 -5.50 15.05 -11.10
#